data_AF-A0A3D4UZD1-F1
#
_entry.id   AF-A0A3D4UZD1-F1
#
_cell.length_a   1.000
_cell.length_b   1.000
_cell.length_c   1.000
_cell.angle_alpha   90.00
_cell.angle_beta   90.00
_cell.angle_gamma   90.00
#
_symmetry.space_group_name_H-M   'P 1'
#
loop_
_entity.id
_entity.type
_entity.pdbx_description
1 polymer ?
#
loop_
_entity_poly.entity_id
_entity_poly.type
_entity_poly.pdbx_seq_one_letter_code
_entity_poly.pdbx_strand_id
1 'polypeptide(L)'
;MKNLFLLLVLLTLSSNFIFAQLKSDISGNLVKIAEPTVQRNISISDFSYQPTSDGFKNTLQTKPGIAFLSSAILPGSAQAANGKWARAGIYLATEAFSIFYYINRTNVAKDQEQAYKAFTHKEWS
;
A
#
# COMPACT_ATOMS: atom_id res chain seq x y z
N MET A 1 6.52 8.26 27.63
CA MET A 1 5.59 7.48 26.78
C MET A 1 4.41 8.30 26.24
N LYS A 2 3.77 9.16 27.04
CA LYS A 2 2.63 9.99 26.62
C LYS A 2 2.91 10.87 25.38
N ASN A 3 4.09 11.48 25.32
CA ASN A 3 4.49 12.35 24.21
C ASN A 3 4.81 11.58 22.92
N LEU A 4 5.24 10.31 23.03
CA LEU A 4 5.52 9.44 21.87
C LEU A 4 4.21 9.00 21.20
N PHE A 5 3.19 8.68 22.01
CA PHE A 5 1.86 8.32 21.53
C PHE A 5 1.19 9.50 20.81
N LEU A 6 1.33 10.70 21.34
CA LEU A 6 0.79 11.93 20.75
C LEU A 6 1.44 12.25 19.40
N LEU A 7 2.74 12.01 19.27
CA LEU A 7 3.50 12.21 18.03
C LEU A 7 3.15 11.17 16.96
N LEU A 8 2.90 9.92 17.37
CA LEU A 8 2.42 8.85 16.48
C LEU A 8 1.01 9.16 15.93
N VAL A 9 0.09 9.65 16.77
CA VAL A 9 -1.26 10.04 16.37
C VAL A 9 -1.24 11.26 15.43
N LEU A 10 -0.34 12.21 15.65
CA LEU A 10 -0.18 13.37 14.75
C LEU A 10 0.34 12.96 13.35
N LEU A 11 1.20 11.95 13.28
CA LEU A 11 1.76 11.41 12.03
C LEU A 11 0.72 10.64 11.20
N THR A 12 -0.22 9.93 11.83
CA THR A 12 -1.26 9.20 11.07
C THR A 12 -2.33 10.14 10.51
N LEU A 13 -2.68 11.21 11.24
CA LEU A 13 -3.66 12.21 10.79
C LEU A 13 -3.18 13.05 9.59
N SER A 14 -1.88 13.36 9.49
CA SER A 14 -1.32 14.17 8.40
C SER A 14 -1.15 13.40 7.07
N SER A 15 -1.05 12.07 7.12
CA SER A 15 -0.91 11.22 5.93
C SER A 15 -2.11 11.31 4.97
N ASN A 16 -3.32 11.59 5.47
CA ASN A 16 -4.53 11.71 4.64
C ASN A 16 -4.55 13.02 3.85
N PHE A 17 -3.96 14.10 4.38
CA PHE A 17 -3.92 15.39 3.71
C PHE A 17 -2.87 15.44 2.59
N ILE A 18 -1.70 14.83 2.80
CA ILE A 18 -0.59 14.82 1.83
C ILE A 18 -0.97 14.01 0.57
N PHE A 19 -1.67 12.89 0.70
CA PHE A 19 -2.06 12.05 -0.44
C PHE A 19 -3.24 12.61 -1.26
N ALA A 20 -4.15 13.35 -0.63
CA ALA A 20 -5.23 14.02 -1.34
C ALA A 20 -4.70 15.17 -2.21
N GLN A 21 -3.77 15.97 -1.68
CA GLN A 21 -3.12 17.06 -2.41
C GLN A 21 -2.15 16.54 -3.47
N LEU A 22 -1.36 15.49 -3.20
CA LEU A 22 -0.48 14.90 -4.23
C LEU A 22 -1.28 14.33 -5.41
N LYS A 23 -2.48 13.77 -5.17
CA LYS A 23 -3.37 13.31 -6.25
C LYS A 23 -3.97 14.49 -7.03
N SER A 24 -4.34 15.60 -6.38
CA SER A 24 -4.86 16.79 -7.09
C SER A 24 -3.75 17.55 -7.83
N ASP A 25 -2.54 17.59 -7.29
CA ASP A 25 -1.45 18.40 -7.85
C ASP A 25 -0.76 17.66 -9.01
N ILE A 26 -0.64 16.33 -8.94
CA ILE A 26 -0.16 15.51 -10.08
C ILE A 26 -1.24 15.37 -11.16
N SER A 27 -2.52 15.32 -10.77
CA SER A 27 -3.65 15.22 -11.73
C SER A 27 -4.09 16.56 -12.29
N GLY A 28 -3.74 17.67 -11.65
CA GLY A 28 -4.35 18.99 -11.90
C GLY A 28 -3.38 20.06 -12.37
N ASN A 29 -2.05 19.88 -12.26
CA ASN A 29 -1.13 20.98 -12.57
C ASN A 29 0.21 20.61 -13.25
N LEU A 30 0.33 19.44 -13.85
CA LEU A 30 1.50 19.09 -14.67
C LEU A 30 1.17 19.24 -16.16
N VAL A 31 1.37 20.47 -16.64
CA VAL A 31 1.39 20.86 -18.06
C VAL A 31 0.03 20.75 -18.77
N LYS A 32 -0.75 21.84 -18.74
CA LYS A 32 -1.65 22.14 -19.85
C LYS A 32 -0.77 22.48 -21.04
N ILE A 33 -0.30 21.45 -21.75
CA ILE A 33 0.17 21.63 -23.12
C ILE A 33 -1.03 22.29 -23.79
N ALA A 34 -0.84 23.46 -24.39
CA ALA A 34 -1.83 23.97 -25.32
C ALA A 34 -1.89 22.90 -26.41
N GLU A 35 -2.79 21.92 -26.23
CA GLU A 35 -3.11 20.97 -27.26
C GLU A 35 -3.44 21.84 -28.46
N PRO A 36 -2.75 21.68 -29.61
CA PRO A 36 -3.26 22.28 -30.82
C PRO A 36 -4.72 21.83 -30.86
N THR A 37 -5.65 22.77 -31.01
CA THR A 37 -7.08 22.50 -31.19
C THR A 37 -7.24 21.79 -32.53
N VAL A 38 -6.74 20.58 -32.62
CA VAL A 38 -7.08 19.62 -33.62
C VAL A 38 -8.49 19.24 -33.22
N GLN A 39 -9.47 19.85 -33.88
CA GLN A 39 -10.83 19.35 -33.92
C GLN A 39 -10.72 17.90 -34.44
N ARG A 40 -10.46 16.94 -33.55
CA ARG A 40 -10.62 15.54 -33.88
C ARG A 40 -12.11 15.37 -34.04
N ASN A 41 -12.52 15.06 -35.26
CA ASN A 41 -13.87 14.61 -35.56
C ASN A 41 -14.05 13.28 -34.82
N ILE A 42 -14.51 13.35 -33.57
CA ILE A 42 -14.75 12.19 -32.73
C ILE A 42 -15.97 11.50 -33.31
N SER A 43 -15.75 10.43 -34.03
CA SER A 43 -16.82 9.66 -34.67
C SER A 43 -17.34 8.62 -33.69
N ILE A 44 -18.62 8.23 -33.81
CA ILE A 44 -19.22 7.17 -32.99
C ILE A 44 -18.41 5.86 -33.10
N SER A 45 -17.72 5.64 -34.23
CA SER A 45 -16.81 4.52 -34.46
C SER A 45 -15.57 4.52 -33.55
N ASP A 46 -15.18 5.67 -32.99
CA ASP A 46 -14.05 5.77 -32.06
C ASP A 46 -14.41 5.19 -30.69
N PHE A 47 -15.71 5.07 -30.39
CA PHE A 47 -16.23 4.36 -29.23
C PHE A 47 -16.44 2.89 -29.56
N SER A 48 -15.37 2.20 -29.98
CA SER A 48 -15.42 0.75 -30.11
C SER A 48 -15.49 0.12 -28.71
N TYR A 49 -16.39 -0.86 -28.54
CA TYR A 49 -16.45 -1.67 -27.34
C TYR A 49 -15.12 -2.42 -27.21
N GLN A 50 -14.31 -2.04 -26.22
CA GLN A 50 -13.08 -2.75 -25.95
C GLN A 50 -13.46 -4.02 -25.19
N PRO A 51 -13.35 -5.21 -25.80
CA PRO A 51 -13.79 -6.44 -25.15
C PRO A 51 -13.01 -6.58 -23.85
N THR A 52 -13.76 -6.51 -22.76
CA THR A 52 -13.24 -6.70 -21.42
C THR A 52 -12.72 -8.13 -21.36
N SER A 53 -11.40 -8.32 -21.35
CA SER A 53 -10.86 -9.67 -21.23
C SER A 53 -11.36 -10.29 -19.93
N ASP A 54 -11.89 -11.52 -19.98
CA ASP A 54 -12.43 -12.26 -18.83
C ASP A 54 -11.32 -12.76 -17.88
N GLY A 55 -10.36 -11.89 -17.58
CA GLY A 55 -9.23 -12.17 -16.71
C GLY A 55 -9.47 -11.72 -15.27
N PHE A 56 -8.80 -12.40 -14.34
CA PHE A 56 -8.75 -12.03 -12.92
C PHE A 56 -8.37 -10.55 -12.71
N LYS A 57 -7.45 -10.02 -13.51
CA LYS A 57 -7.04 -8.61 -13.49
C LYS A 57 -8.20 -7.66 -13.80
N ASN A 58 -9.02 -7.97 -14.80
CA ASN A 58 -10.19 -7.16 -15.16
C ASN A 58 -11.27 -7.25 -14.07
N THR A 59 -11.45 -8.43 -13.45
CA THR A 59 -12.35 -8.59 -12.31
C THR A 59 -11.90 -7.74 -11.10
N LEU A 60 -10.59 -7.66 -10.83
CA LEU A 60 -10.05 -6.79 -9.78
C LEU A 60 -10.19 -5.30 -10.09
N GLN A 61 -10.20 -4.92 -11.37
CA GLN A 61 -10.38 -3.52 -11.79
C GLN A 61 -11.86 -3.10 -11.80
N THR A 62 -12.77 -4.01 -12.16
CA THR A 62 -14.20 -3.72 -12.35
C THR A 62 -15.05 -3.97 -11.11
N LYS A 63 -14.67 -4.94 -10.25
CA LYS A 63 -15.40 -5.28 -9.03
C LYS A 63 -14.67 -4.79 -7.78
N PRO A 64 -15.08 -3.65 -7.18
CA PRO A 64 -14.39 -3.07 -6.02
C PRO A 64 -14.40 -4.00 -4.79
N GLY A 65 -15.43 -4.85 -4.62
CA GLY A 65 -15.48 -5.83 -3.53
C GLY A 65 -14.39 -6.91 -3.63
N ILE A 66 -14.06 -7.36 -4.85
CA ILE A 66 -13.00 -8.35 -5.05
C ILE A 66 -11.63 -7.71 -4.86
N ALA A 67 -11.46 -6.46 -5.31
CA ALA A 67 -10.24 -5.68 -5.06
C ALA A 67 -10.00 -5.45 -3.55
N PHE A 68 -11.06 -5.19 -2.79
CA PHE A 68 -10.97 -5.06 -1.35
C PHE A 68 -10.52 -6.36 -0.69
N LEU A 69 -11.14 -7.48 -1.04
CA LEU A 69 -10.77 -8.81 -0.51
C LEU A 69 -9.36 -9.22 -0.91
N SER A 70 -8.92 -8.93 -2.14
CA SER A 70 -7.54 -9.21 -2.55
C SER A 70 -6.54 -8.42 -1.72
N SER A 71 -6.88 -7.18 -1.39
CA SER A 71 -6.04 -6.29 -0.56
C SER A 71 -6.00 -6.69 0.91
N ALA A 72 -7.03 -7.40 1.39
CA ALA A 72 -7.05 -7.98 2.74
C ALA A 72 -6.09 -9.17 2.89
N ILE A 73 -5.85 -9.91 1.80
CA ILE A 73 -4.89 -11.02 1.77
C ILE A 73 -3.47 -10.52 1.56
N LEU A 74 -3.29 -9.67 0.54
CA LEU A 74 -2.01 -9.08 0.20
C LEU A 74 -2.17 -7.56 0.05
N PRO A 75 -1.76 -6.77 1.05
CA PRO A 75 -1.66 -5.32 0.97
C PRO A 75 -1.04 -4.83 -0.35
N GLY A 76 -1.75 -3.93 -1.02
CA GLY A 76 -1.31 -3.36 -2.29
C GLY A 76 -1.65 -4.17 -3.55
N SER A 77 -2.21 -5.39 -3.43
CA SER A 77 -2.59 -6.21 -4.59
C SER A 77 -3.62 -5.53 -5.52
N ALA A 78 -4.62 -4.83 -4.97
CA ALA A 78 -5.55 -4.05 -5.78
C ALA A 78 -4.90 -2.85 -6.47
N GLN A 79 -3.86 -2.27 -5.86
CA GLN A 79 -3.11 -1.18 -6.49
C GLN A 79 -2.28 -1.71 -7.66
N ALA A 80 -1.67 -2.89 -7.53
CA ALA A 80 -0.96 -3.57 -8.61
C ALA A 80 -1.92 -3.94 -9.76
N ALA A 81 -3.11 -4.47 -9.44
CA ALA A 81 -4.13 -4.77 -10.44
C ALA A 81 -4.57 -3.52 -11.21
N ASN A 82 -4.66 -2.37 -10.56
CA ASN A 82 -4.95 -1.07 -11.17
C ASN A 82 -3.73 -0.39 -11.83
N GLY A 83 -2.62 -1.09 -12.01
CA GLY A 83 -1.41 -0.56 -12.67
C GLY A 83 -0.58 0.42 -11.83
N LYS A 84 -0.94 0.64 -10.57
CA LYS A 84 -0.25 1.54 -9.63
C LYS A 84 0.86 0.79 -8.89
N TRP A 85 1.81 0.26 -9.65
CA TRP A 85 2.90 -0.61 -9.16
C TRP A 85 3.77 0.04 -8.09
N ALA A 86 4.07 1.34 -8.19
CA ALA A 86 4.84 2.06 -7.17
C ALA A 86 4.15 2.02 -5.80
N ARG A 87 2.82 2.22 -5.76
CA ARG A 87 2.05 2.17 -4.51
C ARG A 87 1.97 0.76 -3.96
N ALA A 88 1.73 -0.22 -4.84
CA ALA A 88 1.74 -1.62 -4.46
C ALA A 88 3.08 -2.04 -3.83
N GLY A 89 4.20 -1.58 -4.41
CA GLY A 89 5.54 -1.82 -3.89
C GLY A 89 5.76 -1.26 -2.48
N ILE A 90 5.29 -0.04 -2.20
CA ILE A 90 5.39 0.57 -0.86
C ILE A 90 4.62 -0.25 0.18
N TYR A 91 3.39 -0.68 -0.14
CA TYR A 91 2.59 -1.50 0.78
C TYR A 91 3.27 -2.83 1.07
N LEU A 92 3.74 -3.52 0.02
CA LEU A 92 4.42 -4.80 0.15
C LEU A 92 5.72 -4.67 0.96
N ALA A 93 6.53 -3.63 0.70
CA ALA A 93 7.76 -3.39 1.44
C ALA A 93 7.50 -3.13 2.92
N THR A 94 6.46 -2.35 3.23
CA THR A 94 6.06 -2.04 4.62
C THR A 94 5.63 -3.30 5.36
N GLU A 95 4.83 -4.15 4.71
CA GLU A 95 4.39 -5.42 5.28
C GLU A 95 5.56 -6.38 5.51
N ALA A 96 6.43 -6.58 4.51
CA ALA A 96 7.60 -7.43 4.63
C ALA A 96 8.52 -6.97 5.77
N PHE A 97 8.76 -5.67 5.89
CA PHE A 97 9.54 -5.09 6.97
C PHE A 97 8.89 -5.35 8.34
N SER A 98 7.57 -5.18 8.45
CA SER A 98 6.84 -5.38 9.70
C SER A 98 6.89 -6.82 10.18
N ILE A 99 6.71 -7.78 9.27
CA ILE A 99 6.82 -9.22 9.56
C ILE A 99 8.25 -9.56 10.02
N PHE A 100 9.25 -9.09 9.27
CA PHE A 100 10.66 -9.33 9.61
C PHE A 100 11.00 -8.78 10.99
N TYR A 101 10.60 -7.54 11.27
CA TYR A 101 10.81 -6.89 12.56
C TYR A 101 10.16 -7.67 13.72
N TYR A 102 8.92 -8.13 13.53
CA TYR A 102 8.20 -8.90 14.54
C TYR A 102 8.88 -10.24 14.85
N ILE A 103 9.29 -10.98 13.82
CA ILE A 103 10.00 -12.26 13.97
C ILE A 103 11.32 -12.03 14.72
N ASN A 104 12.11 -11.06 14.30
CA ASN A 104 13.39 -10.75 14.92
C ASN A 104 13.23 -10.43 16.42
N ARG A 105 12.25 -9.59 16.76
CA ARG A 105 12.01 -9.21 18.16
C ARG A 105 11.55 -10.38 19.01
N THR A 106 10.74 -11.28 18.44
CA THR A 106 10.25 -12.48 19.12
C THR A 106 11.40 -13.44 19.41
N ASN A 107 12.33 -13.60 18.47
CA ASN A 107 13.51 -14.44 18.65
C ASN A 107 14.42 -13.88 19.74
N VAL A 108 14.73 -12.59 19.69
CA VAL A 108 15.54 -11.92 20.74
C VAL A 108 14.91 -12.08 22.13
N ALA A 109 13.59 -11.94 22.23
CA ALA A 109 12.89 -12.14 23.51
C ALA A 109 13.04 -13.58 24.04
N LYS A 110 12.92 -14.58 23.16
CA LYS A 110 13.11 -16.00 23.52
C LYS A 110 14.55 -16.28 23.95
N ASP A 111 15.52 -15.73 23.25
CA ASP A 111 16.94 -15.92 23.57
C ASP A 111 17.27 -15.33 24.95
N GLN A 112 16.74 -14.15 25.26
CA GLN A 112 16.88 -13.52 26.58
C GLN A 112 16.19 -14.34 27.68
N GLU A 113 15.00 -14.87 27.41
CA GLU A 113 14.29 -15.74 28.37
C GLU A 113 15.08 -17.02 28.66
N GLN A 114 15.68 -17.64 27.65
CA GLN A 114 16.52 -18.81 27.81
C GLN A 114 17.80 -18.49 28.59
N ALA A 115 18.46 -17.37 28.29
CA ALA A 115 19.65 -16.92 29.01
C ALA A 115 19.34 -16.66 30.50
N TYR A 116 18.20 -16.04 30.80
CA TYR A 116 17.76 -15.83 32.18
C TYR A 116 17.50 -17.16 32.90
N LYS A 117 16.77 -18.10 32.27
CA LYS A 117 16.52 -19.43 32.84
C LYS A 117 17.82 -20.19 33.13
N ALA A 118 18.79 -20.13 32.22
CA ALA A 118 20.09 -20.75 32.38
C ALA A 118 20.88 -20.13 33.54
N PHE A 119 20.85 -18.80 33.67
CA PHE A 119 21.47 -18.09 34.79
C PHE A 119 20.86 -18.50 36.14
N THR A 120 19.52 -18.47 36.26
CA THR A 120 18.84 -18.84 37.52
C THR A 120 19.06 -20.30 37.88
N HIS A 121 19.13 -21.20 36.90
CA HIS A 121 19.41 -22.62 37.17
C HIS A 121 20.84 -22.86 37.66
N LYS A 122 21.81 -22.04 37.22
CA LYS A 122 23.20 -22.15 37.64
C LYS A 122 23.45 -21.56 39.04
N GLU A 123 22.81 -20.44 39.36
CA GLU A 123 23.09 -19.68 40.59
C GLU A 123 22.20 -20.10 41.76
N TRP A 124 21.00 -20.64 41.50
CA TRP A 124 20.02 -21.04 42.53
C TRP A 124 19.75 -22.55 42.57
N SER A 125 20.69 -23.37 42.09
CA SER A 125 20.68 -24.83 42.33
C SER A 125 21.38 -25.19 43.64
#